data_AF-A0AAV3SYH2-F1
#
_entry.id   AF-A0AAV3SYH2-F1
#
_cell.length_a   1.000
_cell.length_b   1.000
_cell.length_c   1.000
_cell.angle_alpha   90.00
_cell.angle_beta   90.00
_cell.angle_gamma   90.00
#
_symmetry.space_group_name_H-M   'P 1'
#
loop_
_entity.id
_entity.type
_entity.pdbx_description
1 polymer ?
#
loop_
_entity_poly.entity_id
_entity_poly.type
_entity_poly.pdbx_seq_one_letter_code
_entity_poly.pdbx_strand_id
1 'polypeptide(L)'
;MLIATVLTALVVGGVVGAFVAPQPAPSADSVSPPSDGLVVSSTGQYCLGNTSEYDGWLYTTADERGYDVSFNVTVVHGTETSLNWSVDSMPNDEYVINLRTQSASPETSGSAEPDCTVGTTVVGTTKIPANYTTVRVAVDGRTIATVDRDGTLPELQEIETAVSTASETNTSSTYKPP
;
A
#
# COMPACT_ATOMS: atom_id res chain seq x y z
N MET A 1 -21.74 -70.90 -37.18
CA MET A 1 -22.45 -70.76 -38.46
C MET A 1 -22.49 -69.28 -38.79
N LEU A 2 -21.80 -68.89 -39.86
CA LEU A 2 -21.65 -67.52 -40.38
C LEU A 2 -22.98 -67.02 -40.97
N ILE A 3 -23.41 -65.79 -40.69
CA ILE A 3 -24.08 -64.92 -41.68
C ILE A 3 -23.60 -63.48 -41.42
N ALA A 4 -22.91 -62.96 -42.42
CA ALA A 4 -22.46 -61.58 -42.55
C ALA A 4 -23.59 -60.71 -43.07
N THR A 5 -23.75 -59.51 -42.52
CA THR A 5 -24.41 -58.42 -43.24
C THR A 5 -23.60 -57.15 -43.01
N VAL A 6 -22.79 -56.83 -44.01
CA VAL A 6 -22.07 -55.58 -44.18
C VAL A 6 -23.08 -54.55 -44.68
N LEU A 7 -23.24 -53.44 -43.95
CA LEU A 7 -23.80 -52.22 -44.52
C LEU A 7 -22.84 -51.06 -44.23
N THR A 8 -22.07 -50.75 -45.27
CA THR A 8 -21.23 -49.59 -45.48
C THR A 8 -22.07 -48.32 -45.46
N ALA A 9 -21.74 -47.39 -44.56
CA ALA A 9 -22.03 -45.97 -44.75
C ALA A 9 -20.72 -45.20 -44.51
N LEU A 10 -20.03 -44.96 -45.63
CA LEU A 10 -18.85 -44.11 -45.75
C LEU A 10 -19.32 -42.65 -45.63
N VAL A 11 -19.03 -41.99 -44.52
CA VAL A 11 -19.10 -40.53 -44.44
C VAL A 11 -17.67 -40.02 -44.34
N VAL A 12 -17.17 -39.55 -45.48
CA VAL A 12 -15.94 -38.77 -45.61
C VAL A 12 -16.21 -37.40 -44.97
N GLY A 13 -15.95 -37.29 -43.67
CA GLY A 13 -15.95 -36.03 -42.93
C GLY A 13 -14.55 -35.46 -42.88
N GLY A 14 -14.36 -34.29 -43.49
CA GLY A 14 -13.06 -33.68 -43.77
C GLY A 14 -12.20 -33.40 -42.54
N VAL A 15 -10.90 -33.63 -42.73
CA VAL A 15 -9.85 -33.08 -41.88
C VAL A 15 -9.68 -31.61 -42.21
N VAL A 16 -10.14 -30.73 -41.33
CA VAL A 16 -9.53 -29.41 -41.14
C VAL A 16 -9.21 -29.30 -39.66
N GLY A 17 -8.03 -29.82 -39.29
CA GLY A 17 -7.48 -29.67 -37.96
C GLY A 17 -7.06 -28.22 -37.76
N ALA A 18 -7.96 -27.40 -37.22
CA ALA A 18 -7.59 -26.15 -36.60
C ALA A 18 -6.97 -26.49 -35.24
N PHE A 19 -5.64 -26.37 -35.13
CA PHE A 19 -4.96 -26.29 -33.85
C PHE A 19 -5.52 -25.08 -33.09
N VAL A 20 -6.42 -25.32 -32.14
CA VAL A 20 -6.80 -24.30 -31.15
C VAL A 20 -5.73 -24.37 -30.07
N ALA A 21 -4.72 -23.50 -30.15
CA ALA A 21 -3.80 -23.31 -29.05
C ALA A 21 -4.62 -22.90 -27.80
N PRO A 22 -4.30 -23.41 -26.60
CA PRO A 22 -4.95 -22.94 -25.38
C PRO A 22 -4.67 -21.44 -25.26
N GLN A 23 -5.74 -20.65 -25.40
CA GLN A 23 -5.69 -19.22 -25.17
C GLN A 23 -5.26 -19.02 -23.72
N PRO A 24 -4.23 -18.20 -23.44
CA PRO A 24 -3.92 -17.84 -22.06
C PRO A 24 -5.19 -17.28 -21.45
N ALA A 25 -5.60 -17.81 -20.30
CA ALA A 25 -6.62 -17.16 -19.50
C ALA A 25 -6.19 -15.69 -19.34
N PRO A 26 -7.07 -14.71 -19.55
CA PRO A 26 -6.73 -13.33 -19.23
C PRO A 26 -6.26 -13.34 -17.78
N SER A 27 -4.99 -12.96 -17.57
CA SER A 27 -4.45 -12.69 -16.25
C SER A 27 -5.49 -11.86 -15.54
N ALA A 28 -5.91 -12.27 -14.34
CA ALA A 28 -6.77 -11.48 -13.50
C ALA A 28 -6.22 -10.05 -13.54
N ASP A 29 -6.96 -9.15 -14.16
CA ASP A 29 -6.72 -7.73 -14.05
C ASP A 29 -6.53 -7.52 -12.55
N SER A 30 -5.32 -7.15 -12.16
CA SER A 30 -5.08 -6.61 -10.84
C SER A 30 -5.82 -5.29 -10.87
N VAL A 31 -7.13 -5.37 -10.63
CA VAL A 31 -7.95 -4.23 -10.29
C VAL A 31 -7.31 -3.73 -9.01
N SER A 32 -6.40 -2.76 -9.12
CA SER A 32 -6.13 -1.87 -8.01
C SER A 32 -7.51 -1.41 -7.57
N PRO A 33 -7.98 -1.79 -6.37
CA PRO A 33 -9.22 -1.21 -5.90
C PRO A 33 -9.02 0.31 -5.94
N PRO A 34 -9.99 1.06 -6.47
CA PRO A 34 -9.94 2.50 -6.34
C PRO A 34 -9.79 2.84 -4.86
N SER A 35 -9.10 3.93 -4.56
CA SER A 35 -8.95 4.57 -3.26
C SER A 35 -10.27 5.03 -2.64
N ASP A 36 -11.39 4.37 -2.95
CA ASP A 36 -12.78 4.69 -2.64
C ASP A 36 -13.03 4.52 -1.14
N GLY A 37 -12.59 5.51 -0.38
CA GLY A 37 -12.79 5.59 1.06
C GLY A 37 -11.65 6.24 1.82
N LEU A 38 -10.47 6.37 1.23
CA LEU A 38 -9.38 7.11 1.88
C LEU A 38 -9.65 8.62 1.79
N VAL A 39 -9.92 9.23 2.94
CA VAL A 39 -10.04 10.68 3.10
C VAL A 39 -8.81 11.17 3.86
N VAL A 40 -8.11 12.15 3.30
CA VAL A 40 -6.82 12.61 3.84
C VAL A 40 -6.81 14.14 3.96
N SER A 41 -6.21 14.62 5.04
CA SER A 41 -5.82 16.00 5.23
C SER A 41 -4.31 16.07 5.49
N SER A 42 -3.69 17.15 5.04
CA SER A 42 -2.25 17.37 5.20
C SER A 42 -1.98 18.81 5.62
N THR A 43 -0.97 19.01 6.45
CA THR A 43 -0.47 20.34 6.84
C THR A 43 0.22 21.09 5.70
N GLY A 44 0.58 20.38 4.62
CA GLY A 44 1.63 20.84 3.71
C GLY A 44 3.00 20.84 4.39
N GLN A 45 4.01 21.36 3.68
CA GLN A 45 5.38 21.43 4.18
C GLN A 45 5.52 22.47 5.30
N TYR A 46 6.18 22.10 6.40
CA TYR A 46 6.55 23.03 7.46
C TYR A 46 7.89 22.66 8.11
N CYS A 47 8.53 23.64 8.74
CA CYS A 47 9.73 23.39 9.54
C CYS A 47 9.37 22.62 10.82
N LEU A 48 9.94 21.43 10.98
CA LEU A 48 9.85 20.65 12.21
C LEU A 48 10.66 21.34 13.31
N GLY A 49 10.04 21.48 14.49
CA GLY A 49 10.78 21.78 15.72
C GLY A 49 11.51 20.54 16.24
N ASN A 50 11.99 20.59 17.49
CA ASN A 50 12.39 19.37 18.20
C ASN A 50 11.13 18.52 18.44
N THR A 51 10.78 17.66 17.49
CA THR A 51 9.60 16.79 17.57
C THR A 51 9.77 15.81 18.72
N SER A 52 8.72 15.67 19.53
CA SER A 52 8.68 14.80 20.71
C SER A 52 8.63 13.32 20.33
N GLU A 53 8.83 12.47 21.34
CA GLU A 53 8.97 11.02 21.31
C GLU A 53 7.84 10.26 20.56
N TYR A 54 6.66 10.87 20.39
CA TYR A 54 5.52 10.32 19.63
C TYR A 54 4.89 11.41 18.76
N ASP A 55 4.91 11.24 17.44
CA ASP A 55 4.37 12.22 16.47
C ASP A 55 3.41 11.55 15.46
N GLY A 56 2.81 10.43 15.86
CA GLY A 56 1.86 9.71 15.03
C GLY A 56 1.17 8.55 15.74
N TRP A 57 0.16 8.03 15.09
CA TRP A 57 -0.63 6.90 15.55
C TRP A 57 -1.34 6.21 14.39
N LEU A 58 -1.67 4.94 14.58
CA LEU A 58 -2.58 4.15 13.77
C LEU A 58 -3.68 3.62 14.70
N TYR A 59 -4.93 3.87 14.37
CA TYR A 59 -6.07 3.52 15.19
C TYR A 59 -7.11 2.76 14.37
N THR A 60 -7.62 1.66 14.90
CA THR A 60 -8.65 0.85 14.25
C THR A 60 -9.87 0.70 15.16
N THR A 61 -11.07 0.79 14.57
CA THR A 61 -12.34 0.57 15.28
C THR A 61 -13.31 -0.22 14.41
N ALA A 62 -13.95 -1.23 14.99
CA ALA A 62 -15.00 -1.99 14.31
C ALA A 62 -16.33 -1.22 14.29
N ASP A 63 -17.08 -1.36 13.20
CA ASP A 63 -18.49 -0.96 13.09
C ASP A 63 -19.34 -2.04 12.41
N GLU A 64 -20.61 -1.74 12.10
CA GLU A 64 -21.50 -2.70 11.43
C GLU A 64 -21.08 -3.04 9.98
N ARG A 65 -20.16 -2.27 9.39
CA ARG A 65 -19.79 -2.33 7.96
C ARG A 65 -18.35 -2.79 7.73
N GLY A 66 -17.53 -2.88 8.78
CA GLY A 66 -16.12 -3.23 8.68
C GLY A 66 -15.31 -2.59 9.80
N TYR A 67 -14.14 -2.06 9.44
CA TYR A 67 -13.27 -1.33 10.35
C TYR A 67 -12.96 0.04 9.78
N ASP A 68 -13.11 1.06 10.61
CA ASP A 68 -12.55 2.38 10.34
C ASP A 68 -11.10 2.38 10.81
N VAL A 69 -10.20 2.68 9.89
CA VAL A 69 -8.77 2.81 10.14
C VAL A 69 -8.43 4.29 10.00
N SER A 70 -7.94 4.88 11.07
CA SER A 70 -7.48 6.26 11.08
C SER A 70 -6.00 6.31 11.41
N PHE A 71 -5.29 7.29 10.88
CA PHE A 71 -3.86 7.46 11.16
C PHE A 71 -3.47 8.93 11.21
N ASN A 72 -2.38 9.19 11.92
CA ASN A 72 -1.63 10.44 11.91
C ASN A 72 -0.15 10.07 11.76
N VAL A 73 0.52 10.64 10.76
CA VAL A 73 1.95 10.42 10.54
C VAL A 73 2.59 11.72 10.10
N THR A 74 3.65 12.13 10.79
CA THR A 74 4.59 13.13 10.30
C THR A 74 5.72 12.46 9.52
N VAL A 75 5.88 12.84 8.25
CA VAL A 75 6.96 12.36 7.37
C VAL A 75 7.97 13.48 7.17
N VAL A 76 9.23 13.21 7.47
CA VAL A 76 10.36 14.12 7.19
C VAL A 76 10.81 13.90 5.75
N HIS A 77 10.89 14.96 4.96
CA HIS A 77 11.23 14.85 3.54
C HIS A 77 11.93 16.11 3.01
N GLY A 78 12.46 16.04 1.79
CA GLY A 78 13.12 17.17 1.14
C GLY A 78 12.15 18.29 0.74
N THR A 79 12.66 19.51 0.65
CA THR A 79 11.94 20.74 0.23
C THR A 79 11.35 20.63 -1.18
N GLU A 80 12.06 19.94 -2.07
CA GLU A 80 11.60 19.68 -3.45
C GLU A 80 10.77 18.39 -3.59
N THR A 81 10.25 17.85 -2.49
CA THR A 81 9.42 16.63 -2.51
C THR A 81 8.01 16.91 -2.00
N SER A 82 7.05 16.19 -2.55
CA SER A 82 5.66 16.15 -2.13
C SER A 82 5.30 14.74 -1.65
N LEU A 83 4.23 14.62 -0.88
CA LEU A 83 3.70 13.32 -0.46
C LEU A 83 2.53 12.91 -1.34
N ASN A 84 2.54 11.65 -1.74
CA ASN A 84 1.40 10.93 -2.29
C ASN A 84 0.95 9.86 -1.30
N TRP A 85 -0.34 9.54 -1.32
CA TRP A 85 -0.92 8.53 -0.43
C TRP A 85 -1.85 7.60 -1.17
N SER A 86 -1.86 6.33 -0.77
CA SER A 86 -2.79 5.32 -1.26
C SER A 86 -3.13 4.31 -0.17
N VAL A 87 -4.21 3.56 -0.39
CA VAL A 87 -4.50 2.33 0.34
C VAL A 87 -4.46 1.21 -0.68
N ASP A 88 -3.54 0.27 -0.50
CA ASP A 88 -3.41 -0.88 -1.37
C ASP A 88 -3.94 -2.12 -0.64
N SER A 89 -4.81 -2.88 -1.30
CA SER A 89 -5.18 -4.22 -0.85
C SER A 89 -4.11 -5.21 -1.29
N MET A 90 -3.68 -6.07 -0.36
CA MET A 90 -2.65 -7.08 -0.56
C MET A 90 -3.28 -8.48 -0.47
N PRO A 91 -2.59 -9.53 -0.93
CA PRO A 91 -3.02 -10.91 -0.70
C PRO A 91 -3.23 -11.20 0.79
N ASN A 92 -4.06 -12.21 1.10
CA ASN A 92 -4.40 -12.63 2.47
C ASN A 92 -5.17 -11.57 3.28
N ASP A 93 -5.97 -10.75 2.60
CA ASP A 93 -6.79 -9.70 3.23
C ASP A 93 -5.94 -8.70 4.05
N GLU A 94 -4.70 -8.45 3.62
CA GLU A 94 -3.82 -7.43 4.18
C GLU A 94 -4.08 -6.07 3.50
N TYR A 95 -3.92 -4.97 4.23
CA TYR A 95 -4.08 -3.61 3.70
C TYR A 95 -2.88 -2.74 4.08
N VAL A 96 -2.40 -1.93 3.12
CA VAL A 96 -1.26 -1.03 3.34
C VAL A 96 -1.66 0.39 2.99
N ILE A 97 -1.63 1.27 4.00
CA ILE A 97 -1.65 2.72 3.84
C ILE A 97 -0.23 3.13 3.45
N ASN A 98 -0.05 3.51 2.18
CA ASN A 98 1.22 3.96 1.66
C ASN A 98 1.30 5.49 1.72
N LEU A 99 2.40 6.01 2.25
CA LEU A 99 2.82 7.39 2.15
C LEU A 99 4.12 7.40 1.35
N ARG A 100 4.14 8.05 0.19
CA ARG A 100 5.30 8.05 -0.72
C ARG A 100 5.77 9.46 -0.98
N THR A 101 7.06 9.71 -0.82
CA THR A 101 7.69 10.94 -1.31
C THR A 101 7.89 10.85 -2.81
N GLN A 102 7.63 11.97 -3.49
CA GLN A 102 7.83 12.11 -4.93
C GLN A 102 8.32 13.52 -5.24
N SER A 103 9.09 13.70 -6.30
CA SER A 103 9.55 15.03 -6.73
C SER A 103 8.36 15.97 -6.93
N ALA A 104 8.44 17.17 -6.34
CA ALA A 104 7.44 18.21 -6.54
C ALA A 104 7.54 18.73 -7.99
N SER A 105 6.40 19.12 -8.57
CA SER A 105 6.39 19.77 -9.88
C SER A 105 7.14 21.11 -9.81
N PRO A 106 8.01 21.44 -10.78
CA PRO A 106 8.84 22.66 -10.78
C PRO A 106 8.06 23.97 -10.77
N GLU A 107 6.73 23.95 -10.88
CA GLU A 107 5.89 25.15 -10.80
C GLU A 107 5.76 25.73 -9.38
N THR A 108 6.29 25.04 -8.35
CA THR A 108 6.15 25.47 -6.93
C THR A 108 7.46 25.98 -6.30
N SER A 109 8.60 25.88 -6.99
CA SER A 109 9.94 26.20 -6.46
C SER A 109 10.30 27.70 -6.55
N GLY A 110 9.42 28.55 -6.04
CA GLY A 110 9.61 30.01 -6.03
C GLY A 110 10.10 30.61 -4.71
N SER A 111 10.23 29.81 -3.64
CA SER A 111 10.69 30.28 -2.33
C SER A 111 12.05 29.66 -1.99
N ALA A 112 12.92 30.48 -1.39
CA ALA A 112 14.23 30.05 -0.90
C ALA A 112 14.09 28.82 0.00
N GLU A 113 15.03 27.88 -0.16
CA GLU A 113 15.04 26.64 0.61
C GLU A 113 15.16 26.95 2.11
N PRO A 114 14.24 26.46 2.96
CA PRO A 114 14.30 26.72 4.39
C PRO A 114 15.49 25.99 5.04
N ASP A 115 16.25 26.70 5.88
CA ASP A 115 17.35 26.14 6.69
C ASP A 115 16.80 25.42 7.94
N CYS A 116 15.96 24.41 7.72
CA CYS A 116 15.33 23.63 8.77
C CYS A 116 15.02 22.21 8.28
N THR A 117 14.77 21.29 9.21
CA THR A 117 14.22 19.98 8.84
C THR A 117 12.77 20.16 8.42
N VAL A 118 12.42 19.77 7.19
CA VAL A 118 11.06 19.89 6.67
C VAL A 118 10.29 18.60 6.87
N GLY A 119 9.05 18.73 7.30
CA GLY A 119 8.12 17.62 7.38
C GLY A 119 6.72 18.00 6.94
N THR A 120 5.92 16.97 6.73
CA THR A 120 4.49 17.09 6.46
C THR A 120 3.75 16.09 7.33
N THR A 121 2.76 16.55 8.08
CA THR A 121 1.83 15.69 8.82
C THR A 121 0.67 15.34 7.92
N VAL A 122 0.35 14.05 7.90
CA VAL A 122 -0.78 13.48 7.15
C VAL A 122 -1.71 12.82 8.17
N VAL A 123 -2.97 13.27 8.17
CA VAL A 123 -4.04 12.63 8.94
C VAL A 123 -5.04 12.07 7.96
N GLY A 124 -5.35 10.79 8.06
CA GLY A 124 -6.26 10.15 7.14
C GLY A 124 -7.15 9.13 7.82
N THR A 125 -8.22 8.78 7.13
CA THR A 125 -9.13 7.72 7.54
C THR A 125 -9.59 6.95 6.31
N THR A 126 -9.79 5.65 6.48
CA THR A 126 -10.31 4.75 5.45
C THR A 126 -11.13 3.65 6.09
N LYS A 127 -12.04 3.05 5.32
CA LYS A 127 -12.82 1.90 5.75
C LYS A 127 -12.30 0.65 5.06
N ILE A 128 -12.06 -0.40 5.84
CA ILE A 128 -11.63 -1.71 5.32
C ILE A 128 -12.66 -2.80 5.67
N PRO A 129 -12.74 -3.88 4.88
CA PRO A 129 -13.63 -5.01 5.13
C PRO A 129 -13.37 -5.70 6.47
N ALA A 130 -14.43 -6.28 7.05
CA ALA A 130 -14.35 -6.98 8.34
C ALA A 130 -13.48 -8.25 8.33
N ASN A 131 -13.16 -8.78 7.15
CA ASN A 131 -12.32 -9.97 6.98
C ASN A 131 -10.82 -9.66 6.85
N TYR A 132 -10.38 -8.41 7.08
CA TYR A 132 -8.95 -8.10 7.05
C TYR A 132 -8.15 -8.93 8.06
N THR A 133 -6.89 -9.20 7.71
CA THR A 133 -5.94 -9.88 8.59
C THR A 133 -5.02 -8.88 9.29
N THR A 134 -4.43 -7.97 8.51
CA THR A 134 -3.44 -6.99 8.99
C THR A 134 -3.61 -5.67 8.25
N VAL A 135 -3.39 -4.57 8.97
CA VAL A 135 -3.27 -3.22 8.42
C VAL A 135 -1.88 -2.68 8.73
N ARG A 136 -1.23 -2.09 7.73
CA ARG A 136 0.08 -1.45 7.88
C ARG A 136 0.06 -0.02 7.41
N VAL A 137 0.85 0.83 8.05
CA VAL A 137 1.25 2.12 7.49
C VAL A 137 2.70 2.01 7.05
N ALA A 138 2.98 2.44 5.82
CA ALA A 138 4.31 2.41 5.23
C ALA A 138 4.70 3.79 4.67
N VAL A 139 5.92 4.21 4.95
CA VAL A 139 6.53 5.42 4.38
C VAL A 139 7.66 4.99 3.46
N ASP A 140 7.57 5.34 2.18
CA ASP A 140 8.54 4.96 1.14
C ASP A 140 8.85 3.46 1.12
N GLY A 141 7.82 2.64 1.33
CA GLY A 141 7.90 1.18 1.37
C GLY A 141 8.39 0.59 2.70
N ARG A 142 8.82 1.41 3.67
CA ARG A 142 9.16 0.95 5.01
C ARG A 142 7.93 0.98 5.91
N THR A 143 7.53 -0.18 6.43
CA THR A 143 6.47 -0.28 7.43
C THR A 143 6.88 0.41 8.73
N ILE A 144 6.03 1.30 9.23
CA ILE A 144 6.23 2.07 10.47
C ILE A 144 5.20 1.75 11.55
N ALA A 145 4.07 1.18 11.16
CA ALA A 145 3.02 0.73 12.07
C ALA A 145 2.36 -0.51 11.51
N THR A 146 1.95 -1.42 12.38
CA THR A 146 1.19 -2.61 12.03
C THR A 146 0.16 -2.87 13.11
N VAL A 147 -1.06 -3.17 12.69
CA VAL A 147 -2.16 -3.62 13.53
C VAL A 147 -2.67 -4.91 12.92
N ASP A 148 -2.56 -6.00 13.67
CA ASP A 148 -3.18 -7.28 13.32
C ASP A 148 -4.59 -7.30 13.90
N ARG A 149 -5.54 -7.89 13.18
CA ARG A 149 -6.91 -7.94 13.66
C ARG A 149 -7.02 -8.79 14.93
N ASP A 150 -7.35 -8.18 16.08
CA ASP A 150 -7.70 -8.89 17.31
C ASP A 150 -9.14 -8.62 17.77
N GLY A 151 -10.07 -9.41 17.23
CA GLY A 151 -11.47 -9.32 17.62
C GLY A 151 -12.13 -8.06 17.08
N THR A 152 -12.87 -7.33 17.91
CA THR A 152 -13.60 -6.10 17.57
C THR A 152 -13.27 -4.94 18.52
N LEU A 153 -12.25 -5.11 19.36
CA LEU A 153 -11.84 -4.07 20.29
C LEU A 153 -11.10 -2.96 19.52
N PRO A 154 -11.22 -1.70 19.94
CA PRO A 154 -10.40 -0.65 19.37
C PRO A 154 -8.91 -0.90 19.65
N GLU A 155 -8.07 -0.72 18.64
CA GLU A 155 -6.63 -0.88 18.75
C GLU A 155 -5.92 0.41 18.36
N LEU A 156 -4.96 0.84 19.19
CA LEU A 156 -4.12 2.01 18.96
C LEU A 156 -2.66 1.56 18.96
N GLN A 157 -1.98 1.79 17.85
CA GLN A 157 -0.54 1.63 17.72
C GLN A 157 0.09 3.00 17.59
N GLU A 158 0.98 3.35 18.53
CA GLU A 158 1.75 4.58 18.45
C GLU A 158 2.84 4.47 17.36
N ILE A 159 3.12 5.60 16.72
CA ILE A 159 4.19 5.74 15.73
C ILE A 159 5.23 6.65 16.35
N GLU A 160 6.36 6.04 16.69
CA GLU A 160 7.46 6.74 17.35
C GLU A 160 8.11 7.72 16.38
N THR A 161 8.10 9.00 16.77
CA THR A 161 8.78 10.12 16.11
C THR A 161 8.39 10.39 14.64
N ALA A 162 8.86 11.52 14.11
CA ALA A 162 8.72 11.84 12.70
C ALA A 162 9.57 10.88 11.84
N VAL A 163 8.95 10.28 10.83
CA VAL A 163 9.60 9.23 10.04
C VAL A 163 10.48 9.85 8.97
N SER A 164 11.80 9.62 9.09
CA SER A 164 12.76 10.01 8.06
C SER A 164 12.71 9.07 6.85
N THR A 165 12.71 9.65 5.67
CA THR A 165 12.75 8.96 4.36
C THR A 165 14.18 8.68 3.88
N ALA A 166 15.19 9.19 4.59
CA ALA A 166 16.57 8.85 4.34
C ALA A 166 16.78 7.35 4.54
N SER A 167 17.18 6.66 3.47
CA SER A 167 17.67 5.28 3.56
C SER A 167 18.75 5.23 4.63
N GLU A 168 18.53 4.44 5.69
CA GLU A 168 19.55 4.17 6.69
C GLU A 168 20.77 3.57 5.99
N THR A 169 21.75 4.42 5.65
CA THR A 169 23.08 3.95 5.29
C THR A 169 23.69 3.51 6.60
N ASN A 170 23.63 2.20 6.83
CA ASN A 170 24.14 1.51 8.00
C ASN A 170 25.67 1.70 8.09
N THR A 171 26.13 2.83 8.61
CA THR A 171 27.54 3.03 8.96
C THR A 171 27.79 2.31 10.28
N SER A 172 28.13 1.02 10.16
CA SER A 172 28.75 0.23 11.22
C SER A 172 30.02 0.95 11.69
N SER A 173 29.89 1.73 12.76
CA SER A 173 31.02 2.34 13.46
C SER A 173 31.76 1.23 14.20
N THR A 174 32.87 0.78 13.61
CA THR A 174 33.80 -0.15 14.27
C THR A 174 34.45 0.59 15.43
N TYR A 175 33.92 0.40 16.64
CA TYR A 175 34.54 0.87 17.88
C TYR A 175 35.81 0.04 18.15
N LYS A 176 36.96 0.72 18.22
CA LYS A 176 38.23 0.15 18.70
C LYS A 176 38.54 0.75 20.07
N PRO A 177 38.45 -0.02 21.17
CA PRO A 177 38.83 0.49 22.49
C PRO A 177 40.35 0.69 22.63
N PRO A 178 40.77 1.54 23.59
CA PRO A 178 42.17 1.85 23.88
C PRO A 178 42.97 0.66 24.43
#